data_AF-A0A821YWW9-F1
#
_entry.id   AF-A0A821YWW9-F1
#
_cell.length_a   1.000
_cell.length_b   1.000
_cell.length_c   1.000
_cell.angle_alpha   90.00
_cell.angle_beta   90.00
_cell.angle_gamma   90.00
#
_symmetry.space_group_name_H-M   'P 1'
#
loop_
_entity.id
_entity.type
_entity.pdbx_description
1 polymer ?
#
loop_
_entity_poly.entity_id
_entity_poly.type
_entity_poly.pdbx_seq_one_letter_code
_entity_poly.pdbx_strand_id
1 'polypeptide(L)'
;MEPQVVKFEASDINAIANKLKGLQPDSSLAAFSKMSDMIQKATGMLPEKIIPSLQQLAQSYSKTTMQIKVSFADTTALLSKFVVKGYRVMKRGMNNEDTQVLKAFSDQLSMSMINQLNEFVEISRTELVAIHTQLLNYSLGDRAVNLIKEKENIEIKLLEQSKELVKISSERGANQGMIEALEYQKKLFEKAIEDSEAAKEEAKKEVKALKGQIREYENEVQKRRNTVEEERGSFWIFSWKIRDIHHNNGEQIARENLERLLKRIRDLDALIANWPNMDAVKRMTDTVKELGTYTGKKRPLDLKYKRSEQSYNETTEEFDRVIKEIEKIYQLVGTAQIKSLTLIDELSRAVLSGHDSIVSTYAKIRTNLKALDADGDLLVSSIVDALQFMNMMDTYMGTTKINDMKQMLATK
;
A
#
# COMPACT_ATOMS: atom_id res chain seq x y z
N MET A 1 18.82 -0.01 -18.76
CA MET A 1 18.95 0.67 -17.46
C MET A 1 19.87 -0.18 -16.61
N GLU A 2 21.01 0.34 -16.16
CA GLU A 2 21.86 -0.37 -15.22
C GLU A 2 21.10 -0.58 -13.90
N PRO A 3 21.20 -1.74 -13.24
CA PRO A 3 20.55 -1.97 -11.96
C PRO A 3 21.16 -1.03 -10.91
N GLN A 4 20.34 -0.16 -10.31
CA GLN A 4 20.74 0.66 -9.18
C GLN A 4 21.09 -0.26 -8.00
N VAL A 5 22.37 -0.25 -7.60
CA VAL A 5 22.84 -0.95 -6.40
C VAL A 5 22.81 0.04 -5.24
N VAL A 6 21.99 -0.24 -4.23
CA VAL A 6 21.97 0.54 -2.98
C VAL A 6 23.21 0.17 -2.17
N LYS A 7 24.03 1.16 -1.82
CA LYS A 7 25.23 0.98 -1.00
C LYS A 7 24.94 1.44 0.42
N PHE A 8 25.29 0.62 1.41
CA PHE A 8 25.16 0.94 2.82
C PHE A 8 26.50 1.42 3.38
N GLU A 9 26.45 2.35 4.31
CA GLU A 9 27.64 2.88 4.97
C GLU A 9 28.12 1.93 6.09
N ALA A 10 29.39 2.09 6.47
CA ALA A 10 29.93 1.35 7.63
C ALA A 10 29.19 1.71 8.93
N SER A 11 28.62 2.93 9.01
CA SER A 11 27.76 3.40 10.10
C SER A 11 26.50 2.53 10.25
N ASP A 12 25.86 2.14 9.15
CA ASP A 12 24.64 1.30 9.15
C ASP A 12 24.91 -0.12 9.68
N ILE A 13 26.02 -0.71 9.24
CA ILE A 13 26.46 -2.04 9.69
C ILE A 13 26.82 -2.00 11.18
N ASN A 14 27.48 -0.93 11.63
CA ASN A 14 27.81 -0.72 13.04
C ASN A 14 26.57 -0.47 13.90
N ALA A 15 25.54 0.19 13.37
CA ALA A 15 24.28 0.41 14.08
C ALA A 15 23.60 -0.92 14.43
N ILE A 16 23.55 -1.87 13.49
CA ILE A 16 23.00 -3.21 13.74
C ILE A 16 23.82 -3.97 14.78
N ALA A 17 25.15 -3.96 14.64
CA ALA A 17 26.05 -4.64 15.57
C ALA A 17 25.94 -4.07 17.00
N ASN A 18 25.86 -2.74 17.13
CA ASN A 18 25.70 -2.06 18.41
C ASN A 18 24.33 -2.37 19.03
N LYS A 19 23.26 -2.34 18.22
CA LYS A 19 21.92 -2.69 18.68
C LYS A 19 21.89 -4.12 19.20
N LEU A 20 22.43 -5.06 18.44
CA LEU A 20 22.49 -6.47 18.80
C LEU A 20 23.25 -6.69 20.12
N LYS A 21 24.40 -6.02 20.33
CA LYS A 21 25.16 -6.07 21.60
C LYS A 21 24.38 -5.46 22.76
N GLY A 22 23.60 -4.41 22.52
CA GLY A 22 22.82 -3.68 23.52
C GLY A 22 21.46 -4.28 23.86
N LEU A 23 21.00 -5.34 23.19
CA LEU A 23 19.72 -5.98 23.50
C LEU A 23 19.72 -6.59 24.91
N GLN A 24 18.82 -6.07 25.76
CA GLN A 24 18.47 -6.58 27.08
C GLN A 24 17.21 -7.45 26.99
N PRO A 25 16.97 -8.39 27.94
CA PRO A 25 15.73 -9.15 27.99
C PRO A 25 14.51 -8.24 27.92
N ASP A 26 13.55 -8.59 27.06
CA ASP A 26 12.38 -7.76 26.79
C ASP A 26 11.22 -8.17 27.69
N SER A 27 10.75 -7.24 28.53
CA SER A 27 9.67 -7.47 29.48
C SER A 27 8.27 -7.19 28.93
N SER A 28 8.12 -6.86 27.64
CA SER A 28 6.83 -6.46 27.05
C SER A 28 5.76 -7.55 27.16
N LEU A 29 6.17 -8.82 27.22
CA LEU A 29 5.26 -9.96 27.41
C LEU A 29 5.23 -10.49 28.85
N ALA A 30 5.85 -9.82 29.82
CA ALA A 30 5.95 -10.33 31.20
C ALA A 30 4.60 -10.45 31.91
N ALA A 31 3.68 -9.52 31.66
CA ALA A 31 2.31 -9.59 32.20
C ALA A 31 1.53 -10.74 31.55
N PHE A 32 1.63 -10.85 30.22
CA PHE A 32 1.00 -11.92 29.45
C PHE A 32 1.50 -13.31 29.90
N SER A 33 2.81 -13.49 30.09
CA SER A 33 3.38 -14.77 30.55
C SER A 33 2.91 -15.19 31.94
N LYS A 34 2.52 -14.23 32.79
CA LYS A 34 2.03 -14.47 34.16
C LYS A 34 0.52 -14.67 34.23
N MET A 35 -0.19 -14.67 33.10
CA MET A 35 -1.66 -14.82 33.10
C MET A 35 -2.13 -16.10 33.79
N SER A 36 -1.41 -17.22 33.64
CA SER A 36 -1.76 -18.46 34.33
C SER A 36 -1.80 -18.28 35.85
N ASP A 37 -0.79 -17.64 36.42
CA ASP A 37 -0.70 -17.38 37.86
C ASP A 37 -1.79 -16.40 38.33
N MET A 38 -2.08 -15.38 37.51
CA MET A 38 -3.15 -14.42 37.78
C MET A 38 -4.53 -15.08 37.77
N ILE A 39 -4.80 -15.97 36.82
CA ILE A 39 -6.05 -16.74 36.74
C ILE A 39 -6.18 -17.70 37.93
N GLN A 40 -5.09 -18.38 38.32
CA GLN A 40 -5.08 -19.26 39.48
C GLN A 40 -5.36 -18.49 40.78
N LYS A 41 -4.73 -17.32 40.95
CA LYS A 41 -4.99 -16.41 42.07
C LYS A 41 -6.45 -15.94 42.07
N ALA A 42 -7.01 -15.63 40.91
CA ALA A 42 -8.42 -15.24 40.78
C ALA A 42 -9.38 -16.36 41.18
N THR A 43 -9.06 -17.60 40.83
CA THR A 43 -9.89 -18.76 41.19
C THR A 43 -10.00 -18.93 42.71
N GLY A 44 -8.96 -18.60 43.47
CA GLY A 44 -8.99 -18.63 44.94
C GLY A 44 -9.64 -17.41 45.62
N MET A 45 -9.89 -16.32 44.88
CA MET A 45 -10.38 -15.05 45.42
C MET A 45 -11.81 -14.70 45.00
N LEU A 46 -12.29 -15.25 43.87
CA LEU A 46 -13.58 -14.90 43.29
C LEU A 46 -14.71 -15.86 43.71
N PRO A 47 -15.98 -15.41 43.72
CA PRO A 47 -17.14 -16.24 44.04
C PRO A 47 -17.30 -17.47 43.12
N GLU A 48 -17.88 -18.55 43.64
CA GLU A 48 -18.04 -19.83 42.92
C GLU A 48 -18.78 -19.70 41.58
N LYS A 49 -19.76 -18.79 41.47
CA LYS A 49 -20.52 -18.59 40.22
C LYS A 49 -19.66 -18.05 39.07
N ILE A 50 -18.49 -17.47 39.37
CA ILE A 50 -17.55 -16.88 38.40
C ILE A 50 -16.54 -17.90 37.89
N ILE A 51 -16.35 -19.00 38.62
CA ILE A 51 -15.38 -20.05 38.30
C ILE A 51 -15.54 -20.59 36.86
N PRO A 52 -16.74 -20.81 36.31
CA PRO A 52 -16.89 -21.29 34.93
C PRO A 52 -16.28 -20.35 33.88
N SER A 53 -16.51 -19.04 33.97
CA SER A 53 -15.93 -18.06 33.04
C SER A 53 -14.40 -17.93 33.21
N LEU A 54 -13.90 -18.03 34.45
CA LEU A 54 -12.46 -18.11 34.71
C LEU A 54 -11.83 -19.37 34.09
N GLN A 55 -12.53 -20.51 34.16
CA GLN A 55 -12.06 -21.76 33.54
C GLN A 55 -12.04 -21.67 32.02
N GLN A 56 -13.04 -21.03 31.40
CA GLN A 56 -13.06 -20.77 29.96
C GLN A 56 -11.90 -19.85 29.54
N LEU A 57 -11.64 -18.78 30.30
CA LEU A 57 -10.48 -17.91 30.10
C LEU A 57 -9.16 -18.70 30.22
N ALA A 58 -9.04 -19.57 31.23
CA ALA A 58 -7.86 -20.42 31.44
C ALA A 58 -7.61 -21.38 30.27
N GLN A 59 -8.67 -22.04 29.79
CA GLN A 59 -8.60 -22.96 28.66
C GLN A 59 -8.22 -22.23 27.36
N SER A 60 -8.84 -21.08 27.12
CA SER A 60 -8.54 -20.22 25.96
C SER A 60 -7.09 -19.74 25.99
N TYR A 61 -6.61 -19.27 27.14
CA TYR A 61 -5.22 -18.86 27.32
C TYR A 61 -4.23 -20.01 27.11
N SER A 62 -4.52 -21.20 27.65
CA SER A 62 -3.67 -22.39 27.50
C SER A 62 -3.53 -22.82 26.03
N LYS A 63 -4.66 -22.90 25.31
CA LYS A 63 -4.69 -23.21 23.87
C LYS A 63 -3.89 -22.18 23.07
N THR A 64 -4.15 -20.89 23.31
CA THR A 64 -3.52 -19.78 22.59
C THR A 64 -2.02 -19.74 22.86
N THR A 65 -1.60 -19.94 24.11
CA THR A 65 -0.19 -19.97 24.50
C THR A 65 0.58 -21.05 23.74
N MET A 66 0.00 -22.24 23.60
CA MET A 66 0.64 -23.33 22.86
C MET A 66 0.82 -22.98 21.38
N GLN A 67 -0.20 -22.40 20.76
CA GLN A 67 -0.18 -22.02 19.34
C GLN A 67 0.76 -20.82 19.07
N ILE A 68 0.79 -19.83 19.97
CA ILE A 68 1.73 -18.70 19.91
C ILE A 68 3.15 -19.22 20.01
N LYS A 69 3.46 -20.15 20.93
CA LYS A 69 4.83 -20.70 21.06
C LYS A 69 5.31 -21.39 19.78
N VAL A 70 4.44 -22.18 19.13
CA VAL A 70 4.76 -22.78 17.83
C VAL A 70 5.00 -21.70 16.77
N SER A 71 4.08 -20.72 16.68
CA SER A 71 4.18 -19.63 15.71
C SER A 71 5.41 -18.74 15.94
N PHE A 72 5.81 -18.51 17.19
CA PHE A 72 7.02 -17.80 17.58
C PHE A 72 8.27 -18.57 17.16
N ALA A 73 8.29 -19.89 17.30
CA ALA A 73 9.42 -20.70 16.83
C ALA A 73 9.59 -20.57 15.30
N ASP A 74 8.50 -20.69 14.55
CA ASP A 74 8.51 -20.55 13.08
C ASP A 74 8.92 -19.14 12.65
N THR A 75 8.34 -18.12 13.28
CA THR A 75 8.64 -16.71 13.00
C THR A 75 10.08 -16.37 13.35
N THR A 76 10.60 -16.87 14.47
CA THR A 76 12.00 -16.68 14.87
C THR A 76 12.94 -17.32 13.86
N ALA A 77 12.64 -18.51 13.35
CA ALA A 77 13.45 -19.17 12.32
C ALA A 77 13.46 -18.36 11.01
N LEU A 78 12.31 -17.81 10.61
CA LEU A 78 12.18 -16.96 9.42
C LEU A 78 12.96 -15.65 9.58
N LEU A 79 12.78 -14.95 10.71
CA LEU A 79 13.47 -13.69 10.99
C LEU A 79 14.98 -13.87 11.15
N SER A 80 15.43 -15.01 11.71
CA SER A 80 16.86 -15.32 11.77
C SER A 80 17.47 -15.39 10.36
N LYS A 81 16.79 -16.07 9.41
CA LYS A 81 17.22 -16.12 8.00
C LYS A 81 17.21 -14.73 7.36
N PHE A 82 16.16 -13.94 7.60
CA PHE A 82 16.07 -12.57 7.12
C PHE A 82 17.23 -11.71 7.63
N VAL A 83 17.49 -11.69 8.94
CA VAL A 83 18.57 -10.90 9.55
C VAL A 83 19.93 -11.30 8.99
N VAL A 84 20.22 -12.59 8.88
CA VAL A 84 21.49 -13.08 8.30
C VAL A 84 21.63 -12.65 6.84
N LYS A 85 20.58 -12.79 6.03
CA LYS A 85 20.59 -12.42 4.62
C LYS A 85 20.73 -10.90 4.46
N GLY A 86 19.91 -10.12 5.16
CA GLY A 86 19.93 -8.66 5.15
C GLY A 86 21.30 -8.10 5.56
N TYR A 87 21.90 -8.62 6.62
CA TYR A 87 23.24 -8.21 7.06
C TYR A 87 24.32 -8.50 6.00
N ARG A 88 24.25 -9.63 5.30
CA ARG A 88 25.16 -9.95 4.18
C ARG A 88 24.96 -9.05 2.97
N VAL A 89 23.70 -8.76 2.64
CA VAL A 89 23.33 -7.85 1.55
C VAL A 89 23.87 -6.45 1.84
N MET A 90 23.73 -5.96 3.08
CA MET A 90 24.30 -4.67 3.48
C MET A 90 25.82 -4.60 3.29
N LYS A 91 26.56 -5.67 3.63
CA LYS A 91 28.02 -5.72 3.43
C LYS A 91 28.45 -5.63 1.95
N ARG A 92 27.64 -6.11 1.01
CA ARG A 92 28.01 -6.21 -0.43
C ARG A 92 27.28 -5.22 -1.34
N GLY A 93 26.28 -4.51 -0.82
CA GLY A 93 25.34 -3.71 -1.60
C GLY A 93 24.10 -4.52 -2.03
N MET A 94 22.95 -3.86 -2.06
CA MET A 94 21.66 -4.47 -2.40
C MET A 94 21.32 -4.22 -3.87
N ASN A 95 21.04 -5.28 -4.61
CA ASN A 95 20.50 -5.23 -5.97
C ASN A 95 19.00 -5.60 -5.98
N ASN A 96 18.35 -5.46 -7.14
CA ASN A 96 16.92 -5.74 -7.26
C ASN A 96 16.53 -7.19 -6.91
N GLU A 97 17.40 -8.17 -7.17
CA GLU A 97 17.14 -9.57 -6.81
C GLU A 97 17.16 -9.76 -5.29
N ASP A 98 18.14 -9.15 -4.61
CA ASP A 98 18.23 -9.13 -3.15
C ASP A 98 17.01 -8.44 -2.53
N THR A 99 16.54 -7.32 -3.09
CA THR A 99 15.31 -6.64 -2.65
C THR A 99 14.10 -7.57 -2.74
N GLN A 100 13.92 -8.29 -3.86
CA GLN A 100 12.80 -9.22 -4.03
C GLN A 100 12.88 -10.41 -3.06
N VAL A 101 14.08 -10.96 -2.85
CA VAL A 101 14.30 -12.06 -1.88
C VAL A 101 14.01 -11.60 -0.45
N LEU A 102 14.43 -10.39 -0.08
CA LEU A 102 14.17 -9.84 1.25
C LEU A 102 12.68 -9.53 1.45
N LYS A 103 11.99 -9.01 0.43
CA LYS A 103 10.55 -8.76 0.44
C LYS A 103 9.74 -10.05 0.59
N ALA A 104 10.17 -11.14 -0.04
CA ALA A 104 9.49 -12.44 0.06
C ALA A 104 9.41 -12.98 1.50
N PHE A 105 10.28 -12.53 2.43
CA PHE A 105 10.15 -12.87 3.85
C PHE A 105 8.88 -12.27 4.47
N SER A 106 8.40 -11.10 4.01
CA SER A 106 7.11 -10.54 4.47
C SER A 106 5.93 -11.43 4.10
N ASP A 107 5.99 -12.09 2.95
CA ASP A 107 4.90 -12.96 2.49
C ASP A 107 4.90 -14.32 3.21
N GLN A 108 6.06 -14.73 3.72
CA GLN A 108 6.23 -15.92 4.54
C GLN A 108 5.87 -15.70 6.03
N LEU A 109 5.74 -14.45 6.47
CA LEU A 109 5.26 -14.12 7.81
C LEU A 109 3.77 -14.49 7.93
N SER A 110 3.48 -15.60 8.60
CA SER A 110 2.13 -16.15 8.76
C SER A 110 1.20 -15.28 9.61
N MET A 111 0.06 -14.86 9.04
CA MET A 111 -1.01 -14.18 9.80
C MET A 111 -1.73 -15.10 10.79
N SER A 112 -1.46 -16.40 10.82
CA SER A 112 -2.13 -17.36 11.71
C SER A 112 -2.00 -16.97 13.17
N MET A 113 -0.81 -16.52 13.60
CA MET A 113 -0.55 -16.08 14.96
C MET A 113 -1.38 -14.86 15.37
N ILE A 114 -1.48 -13.88 14.47
CA ILE A 114 -2.26 -12.65 14.68
C ILE A 114 -3.75 -12.99 14.75
N ASN A 115 -4.23 -13.87 13.86
CA ASN A 115 -5.62 -14.32 13.89
C ASN A 115 -5.96 -15.07 15.19
N GLN A 116 -5.06 -15.94 15.67
CA GLN A 116 -5.23 -16.65 16.94
C GLN A 116 -5.22 -15.71 18.14
N LEU A 117 -4.34 -14.71 18.14
CA LEU A 117 -4.32 -13.66 19.16
C LEU A 117 -5.61 -12.83 19.17
N ASN A 118 -6.11 -12.46 17.99
CA ASN A 118 -7.38 -11.74 17.87
C ASN A 118 -8.55 -12.58 18.41
N GLU A 119 -8.61 -13.87 18.04
CA GLU A 119 -9.63 -14.80 18.57
C GLU A 119 -9.55 -14.90 20.10
N PHE A 120 -8.34 -15.03 20.64
CA PHE A 120 -8.11 -15.06 22.08
C PHE A 120 -8.55 -13.77 22.78
N VAL A 121 -8.26 -12.60 22.21
CA VAL A 121 -8.66 -11.30 22.76
C VAL A 121 -10.17 -11.18 22.80
N GLU A 122 -10.88 -11.60 21.75
CA GLU A 122 -12.35 -11.55 21.72
C GLU A 122 -12.98 -12.51 22.73
N ILE A 123 -12.44 -13.73 22.85
CA ILE A 123 -12.88 -14.68 23.91
C ILE A 123 -12.59 -14.08 25.29
N SER A 124 -11.38 -13.57 25.50
CA SER A 124 -10.97 -13.01 26.79
C SER A 124 -11.82 -11.80 27.17
N ARG A 125 -12.13 -10.92 26.22
CA ARG A 125 -13.03 -9.78 26.42
C ARG A 125 -14.40 -10.27 26.85
N THR A 126 -14.97 -11.25 26.15
CA THR A 126 -16.27 -11.83 26.48
C THR A 126 -16.28 -12.39 27.91
N GLU A 127 -15.30 -13.20 28.27
CA GLU A 127 -15.22 -13.80 29.60
C GLU A 127 -14.92 -12.79 30.71
N LEU A 128 -14.00 -11.84 30.49
CA LEU A 128 -13.65 -10.82 31.47
C LEU A 128 -14.82 -9.85 31.71
N VAL A 129 -15.57 -9.51 30.66
CA VAL A 129 -16.82 -8.77 30.80
C VAL A 129 -17.83 -9.59 31.60
N ALA A 130 -18.07 -10.85 31.25
CA ALA A 130 -18.99 -11.71 32.01
C ALA A 130 -18.61 -11.82 33.50
N ILE A 131 -17.32 -11.99 33.81
CA ILE A 131 -16.80 -12.01 35.18
C ILE A 131 -17.05 -10.66 35.88
N HIS A 132 -16.75 -9.54 35.20
CA HIS A 132 -16.97 -8.21 35.73
C HIS A 132 -18.45 -7.95 36.02
N THR A 133 -19.33 -8.32 35.08
CA THR A 133 -20.79 -8.27 35.20
C THR A 133 -21.26 -9.08 36.41
N GLN A 134 -20.77 -10.31 36.60
CA GLN A 134 -21.14 -11.13 37.75
C GLN A 134 -20.63 -10.56 39.09
N LEU A 135 -19.40 -10.05 39.15
CA LEU A 135 -18.90 -9.35 40.33
C LEU A 135 -19.75 -8.12 40.68
N LEU A 136 -20.26 -7.45 39.64
CA LEU A 136 -21.19 -6.34 39.82
C LEU A 136 -22.55 -6.79 40.33
N ASN A 137 -23.09 -7.88 39.81
CA ASN A 137 -24.33 -8.48 40.31
C ASN A 137 -24.22 -8.78 41.82
N TYR A 138 -23.06 -9.30 42.26
CA TYR A 138 -22.81 -9.60 43.68
C TYR A 138 -22.73 -8.35 44.57
N SER A 139 -22.32 -7.21 44.02
CA SER A 139 -22.03 -6.01 44.80
C SER A 139 -23.13 -4.94 44.73
N LEU A 140 -23.93 -4.90 43.66
CA LEU A 140 -24.84 -3.79 43.36
C LEU A 140 -26.32 -4.19 43.11
N GLY A 141 -26.64 -5.48 43.05
CA GLY A 141 -28.01 -5.99 42.83
C GLY A 141 -28.58 -5.79 41.41
N ASP A 142 -29.84 -6.18 41.20
CA ASP A 142 -30.52 -6.33 39.89
C ASP A 142 -30.47 -5.09 38.98
N ARG A 143 -30.40 -3.89 39.56
CA ARG A 143 -30.36 -2.62 38.80
C ARG A 143 -29.05 -2.44 38.03
N ALA A 144 -27.91 -2.82 38.62
CA ALA A 144 -26.63 -2.76 37.92
C ALA A 144 -26.55 -3.83 36.82
N VAL A 145 -27.13 -5.01 37.07
CA VAL A 145 -27.16 -6.13 36.12
C VAL A 145 -27.82 -5.72 34.80
N ASN A 146 -28.95 -5.02 34.88
CA ASN A 146 -29.68 -4.57 33.70
C ASN A 146 -28.89 -3.54 32.91
N LEU A 147 -28.26 -2.57 33.59
CA LEU A 147 -27.41 -1.56 32.93
C LEU A 147 -26.17 -2.17 32.28
N ILE A 148 -25.59 -3.22 32.86
CA ILE A 148 -24.42 -3.88 32.26
C ILE A 148 -24.82 -4.68 31.02
N LYS A 149 -25.96 -5.39 31.05
CA LYS A 149 -26.51 -6.05 29.85
C LYS A 149 -26.85 -5.05 28.76
N GLU A 150 -27.41 -3.90 29.13
CA GLU A 150 -27.68 -2.80 28.21
C GLU A 150 -26.37 -2.27 27.59
N LYS A 151 -25.34 -2.06 28.42
CA LYS A 151 -23.99 -1.69 27.98
C LYS A 151 -23.40 -2.69 27.00
N GLU A 152 -23.50 -4.00 27.28
CA GLU A 152 -23.04 -5.08 26.39
C GLU A 152 -23.77 -5.05 25.03
N ASN A 153 -25.09 -4.89 25.03
CA ASN A 153 -25.88 -4.81 23.79
C ASN A 153 -25.52 -3.57 22.94
N ILE A 154 -25.32 -2.42 23.59
CA ILE A 154 -24.88 -1.19 22.91
C ILE A 154 -23.47 -1.36 22.35
N GLU A 155 -22.58 -2.03 23.08
CA GLU A 155 -21.21 -2.32 22.64
C GLU A 155 -21.17 -3.21 21.40
N ILE A 156 -22.02 -4.25 21.33
CA ILE A 156 -22.19 -5.08 20.13
C ILE A 156 -22.67 -4.23 18.94
N LYS A 157 -23.69 -3.38 19.15
CA LYS A 157 -24.22 -2.48 18.13
C LYS A 157 -23.17 -1.49 17.62
N LEU A 158 -22.35 -0.91 18.51
CA LEU A 158 -21.23 -0.04 18.15
C LEU A 158 -20.18 -0.76 17.31
N LEU A 159 -19.86 -2.02 17.62
CA LEU A 159 -18.92 -2.82 16.83
C LEU A 159 -19.44 -3.07 15.41
N GLU A 160 -20.73 -3.41 15.27
CA GLU A 160 -21.35 -3.61 13.96
C GLU A 160 -21.40 -2.32 13.13
N GLN A 161 -21.80 -1.20 13.75
CA GLN A 161 -21.81 0.11 13.10
C GLN A 161 -20.41 0.58 12.70
N SER A 162 -19.40 0.32 13.54
CA SER A 162 -18.00 0.62 13.23
C SER A 162 -17.51 -0.17 12.01
N LYS A 163 -17.84 -1.47 11.92
CA LYS A 163 -17.52 -2.30 10.74
C LYS A 163 -18.15 -1.74 9.46
N GLU A 164 -19.42 -1.32 9.52
CA GLU A 164 -20.10 -0.72 8.35
C GLU A 164 -19.49 0.65 7.98
N LEU A 165 -19.11 1.47 8.97
CA LEU A 165 -18.41 2.74 8.73
C LEU A 165 -17.07 2.54 8.01
N VAL A 166 -16.26 1.59 8.47
CA VAL A 166 -14.98 1.24 7.83
C VAL A 166 -15.21 0.78 6.40
N LYS A 167 -16.22 -0.06 6.16
CA LYS A 167 -16.59 -0.54 4.83
C LYS A 167 -16.99 0.61 3.90
N ILE A 168 -17.90 1.49 4.32
CA ILE A 168 -18.35 2.63 3.51
C ILE A 168 -17.18 3.61 3.27
N SER A 169 -16.32 3.84 4.27
CA SER A 169 -15.12 4.67 4.14
C SER A 169 -14.16 4.09 3.08
N SER A 170 -13.93 2.78 3.11
CA SER A 170 -13.13 2.09 2.10
C SER A 170 -13.75 2.20 0.69
N GLU A 171 -15.07 2.04 0.55
CA GLU A 171 -15.78 2.20 -0.73
C GLU A 171 -15.63 3.64 -1.26
N ARG A 172 -15.75 4.65 -0.38
CA ARG A 172 -15.53 6.07 -0.73
C ARG A 172 -14.09 6.32 -1.18
N GLY A 173 -13.10 5.82 -0.43
CA GLY A 173 -11.69 5.94 -0.76
C GLY A 173 -11.36 5.32 -2.12
N ALA A 174 -11.84 4.10 -2.37
CA ALA A 174 -11.67 3.43 -3.66
C ALA A 174 -12.34 4.20 -4.81
N ASN A 175 -13.56 4.71 -4.60
CA ASN A 175 -14.27 5.51 -5.60
C ASN A 175 -13.53 6.82 -5.91
N GLN A 176 -13.00 7.50 -4.90
CA GLN A 176 -12.23 8.74 -5.05
C GLN A 176 -10.88 8.47 -5.76
N GLY A 177 -10.17 7.41 -5.40
CA GLY A 177 -8.94 7.01 -6.09
C GLY A 177 -9.17 6.69 -7.58
N MET A 178 -10.29 6.04 -7.92
CA MET A 178 -10.67 5.81 -9.32
C MET A 178 -10.97 7.10 -10.07
N ILE A 179 -11.66 8.07 -9.43
CA ILE A 179 -11.90 9.39 -10.02
C ILE A 179 -10.58 10.08 -10.35
N GLU A 180 -9.65 10.14 -9.40
CA GLU A 180 -8.35 10.80 -9.57
C GLU A 180 -7.50 10.14 -10.68
N ALA A 181 -7.47 8.80 -10.72
CA ALA A 181 -6.77 8.07 -11.77
C ALA A 181 -7.38 8.33 -13.16
N LEU A 182 -8.71 8.34 -13.29
CA LEU A 182 -9.41 8.62 -14.54
C LEU A 182 -9.26 10.09 -14.97
N GLU A 183 -9.27 11.04 -14.04
CA GLU A 183 -8.99 12.45 -14.34
C GLU A 183 -7.56 12.65 -14.86
N TYR A 184 -6.59 11.95 -14.29
CA TYR A 184 -5.22 11.97 -14.77
C TYR A 184 -5.10 11.36 -16.18
N GLN A 185 -5.71 10.19 -16.41
CA GLN A 185 -5.75 9.57 -17.74
C GLN A 185 -6.42 10.47 -18.78
N LYS A 186 -7.53 11.13 -18.42
CA LYS A 186 -8.23 12.10 -19.28
C LYS A 186 -7.28 13.20 -19.72
N LYS A 187 -6.54 13.82 -18.78
CA LYS A 187 -5.55 14.88 -19.08
C LYS A 187 -4.45 14.40 -20.02
N LEU A 188 -3.96 13.15 -19.83
CA LEU A 188 -2.95 12.57 -20.72
C LEU A 188 -3.50 12.40 -22.15
N PHE A 189 -4.72 11.89 -22.30
CA PHE A 189 -5.32 11.73 -23.62
C PHE A 189 -5.69 13.06 -24.28
N GLU A 190 -6.19 14.04 -23.52
CA GLU A 190 -6.45 15.40 -24.02
C GLU A 190 -5.19 16.01 -24.61
N LYS A 191 -4.06 15.94 -23.88
CA LYS A 191 -2.78 16.44 -24.36
C LYS A 191 -2.29 15.68 -25.60
N ALA A 192 -2.39 14.36 -25.62
CA ALA A 192 -1.98 13.56 -26.77
C ALA A 192 -2.81 13.87 -28.03
N ILE A 193 -4.10 14.16 -27.86
CA ILE A 193 -4.98 14.58 -28.96
C ILE A 193 -4.58 15.97 -29.46
N GLU A 194 -4.34 16.92 -28.55
CA GLU A 194 -3.89 18.28 -28.88
C GLU A 194 -2.55 18.27 -29.65
N ASP A 195 -1.56 17.53 -29.14
CA ASP A 195 -0.25 17.38 -29.79
C ASP A 195 -0.38 16.76 -31.20
N SER A 196 -1.27 15.77 -31.35
CA SER A 196 -1.56 15.12 -32.64
C SER A 196 -2.26 16.05 -33.63
N GLU A 197 -3.19 16.89 -33.16
CA GLU A 197 -3.86 17.89 -34.00
C GLU A 197 -2.89 19.00 -34.44
N ALA A 198 -2.01 19.46 -33.55
CA ALA A 198 -0.97 20.43 -33.88
C ALA A 198 -0.04 19.91 -34.97
N ALA A 199 0.42 18.66 -34.86
CA ALA A 199 1.24 18.00 -35.88
C ALA A 199 0.51 17.86 -37.22
N LYS A 200 -0.80 17.59 -37.20
CA LYS A 200 -1.61 17.53 -38.43
C LYS A 200 -1.70 18.89 -39.13
N GLU A 201 -1.88 19.96 -38.38
CA GLU A 201 -1.93 21.32 -38.93
C GLU A 201 -0.56 21.78 -39.46
N GLU A 202 0.53 21.38 -38.83
CA GLU A 202 1.88 21.61 -39.36
C GLU A 202 2.11 20.89 -40.69
N ALA A 203 1.72 19.62 -40.79
CA ALA A 203 1.80 18.86 -42.04
C ALA A 203 0.96 19.51 -43.16
N LYS A 204 -0.25 20.01 -42.86
CA LYS A 204 -1.07 20.77 -43.83
C LYS A 204 -0.39 22.04 -44.30
N LYS A 205 0.27 22.78 -43.40
CA LYS A 205 1.03 23.99 -43.76
C LYS A 205 2.20 23.63 -44.67
N GLU A 206 2.93 22.55 -44.38
CA GLU A 206 4.02 22.07 -45.25
C GLU A 206 3.50 21.72 -46.64
N VAL A 207 2.41 20.95 -46.75
CA VAL A 207 1.78 20.65 -48.05
C VAL A 207 1.42 21.91 -48.83
N LYS A 208 0.85 22.92 -48.16
CA LYS A 208 0.50 24.19 -48.81
C LYS A 208 1.74 24.93 -49.31
N ALA A 209 2.81 24.95 -48.53
CA ALA A 209 4.08 25.55 -48.93
C ALA A 209 4.70 24.82 -50.14
N LEU A 210 4.74 23.49 -50.11
CA LEU A 210 5.24 22.66 -51.21
C LEU A 210 4.40 22.85 -52.49
N LYS A 211 3.06 22.94 -52.37
CA LYS A 211 2.18 23.26 -53.51
C LYS A 211 2.47 24.64 -54.11
N GLY A 212 2.86 25.62 -53.30
CA GLY A 212 3.28 26.95 -53.76
C GLY A 212 4.55 26.93 -54.62
N GLN A 213 5.46 26.00 -54.37
CA GLN A 213 6.72 25.84 -55.10
C GLN A 213 6.54 25.18 -56.48
N ILE A 214 5.40 24.53 -56.74
CA ILE A 214 5.14 23.82 -58.00
C ILE A 214 5.33 24.75 -59.20
N ARG A 215 4.75 25.96 -59.16
CA ARG A 215 4.84 26.92 -60.27
C ARG A 215 6.26 27.38 -60.54
N GLU A 216 7.10 27.47 -59.51
CA GLU A 216 8.50 27.85 -59.64
C GLU A 216 9.30 26.77 -60.38
N TYR A 217 9.14 25.50 -59.99
CA TYR A 217 9.75 24.37 -60.68
C TYR A 217 9.17 24.14 -62.09
N GLU A 218 7.87 24.34 -62.30
CA GLU A 218 7.25 24.29 -63.64
C GLU A 218 7.84 25.36 -64.56
N ASN A 219 8.00 26.59 -64.07
CA ASN A 219 8.63 27.67 -64.81
C ASN A 219 10.11 27.41 -65.06
N GLU A 220 10.84 26.79 -64.12
CA GLU A 220 12.23 26.43 -64.31
C GLU A 220 12.40 25.35 -65.39
N VAL A 221 11.55 24.31 -65.38
CA VAL A 221 11.49 23.30 -66.46
C VAL A 221 11.20 23.98 -67.80
N GLN A 222 10.20 24.86 -67.87
CA GLN A 222 9.85 25.54 -69.12
C GLN A 222 10.96 26.48 -69.61
N LYS A 223 11.62 27.21 -68.70
CA LYS A 223 12.76 28.08 -69.04
C LYS A 223 13.90 27.27 -69.63
N ARG A 224 14.27 26.14 -69.01
CA ARG A 224 15.31 25.23 -69.52
C ARG A 224 14.94 24.67 -70.90
N ARG A 225 13.67 24.33 -71.11
CA ARG A 225 13.15 23.85 -72.40
C ARG A 225 13.20 24.93 -73.50
N ASN A 226 12.82 26.17 -73.19
CA ASN A 226 12.88 27.27 -74.16
C ASN A 226 14.33 27.63 -74.52
N THR A 227 15.25 27.60 -73.56
CA THR A 227 16.69 27.79 -73.83
C THR A 227 17.24 26.72 -74.78
N VAL A 228 16.77 25.46 -74.67
CA VAL A 228 17.10 24.39 -75.62
C VAL A 228 16.57 24.69 -77.03
N GLU A 229 15.40 25.31 -77.18
CA GLU A 229 14.83 25.68 -78.48
C GLU A 229 15.54 26.90 -79.12
N GLU A 230 15.86 27.94 -78.33
CA GLU A 230 16.56 29.15 -78.80
C GLU A 230 18.02 28.89 -79.20
N GLU A 231 18.75 28.08 -78.41
CA GLU A 231 20.14 27.70 -78.71
C GLU A 231 20.26 26.68 -79.86
N ARG A 232 19.18 25.96 -80.20
CA ARG A 232 19.10 25.17 -81.44
C ARG A 232 18.91 26.03 -82.68
N GLY A 233 18.31 27.22 -82.54
CA GLY A 233 18.11 28.20 -83.62
C GLY A 233 19.35 29.04 -83.93
N SER A 234 20.26 29.19 -82.97
CA SER A 234 21.49 30.00 -83.11
C SER A 234 22.73 29.11 -82.97
N PHE A 235 23.58 29.05 -84.01
CA PHE A 235 24.88 28.34 -84.11
C PHE A 235 24.88 26.87 -84.59
N TRP A 236 24.95 26.72 -85.91
CA TRP A 236 25.40 25.50 -86.57
C TRP A 236 26.95 25.41 -86.52
N ILE A 237 27.53 24.46 -85.74
CA ILE A 237 28.44 23.39 -86.23
C ILE A 237 29.42 22.76 -85.20
N PHE A 238 29.89 23.35 -84.08
CA PHE A 238 31.09 22.77 -83.39
C PHE A 238 31.07 22.25 -81.93
N SER A 239 29.94 22.06 -81.21
CA SER A 239 30.01 21.36 -79.88
C SER A 239 28.78 20.54 -79.46
N TRP A 240 28.16 19.80 -80.39
CA TRP A 240 26.84 19.19 -80.18
C TRP A 240 26.79 18.14 -79.05
N LYS A 241 27.79 17.24 -78.93
CA LYS A 241 27.72 16.13 -77.96
C LYS A 241 27.80 16.54 -76.49
N ILE A 242 28.70 17.45 -76.10
CA ILE A 242 28.90 17.81 -74.68
C ILE A 242 27.81 18.79 -74.19
N ARG A 243 27.30 19.66 -75.07
CA ARG A 243 26.24 20.63 -74.77
C ARG A 243 24.87 19.97 -74.64
N ASP A 244 24.51 19.06 -75.56
CA ASP A 244 23.26 18.28 -75.46
C ASP A 244 23.23 17.45 -74.16
N ILE A 245 24.35 16.89 -73.73
CA ILE A 245 24.44 16.11 -72.48
C ILE A 245 24.23 17.01 -71.26
N HIS A 246 24.87 18.19 -71.18
CA HIS A 246 24.71 19.09 -70.03
C HIS A 246 23.31 19.75 -69.94
N HIS A 247 22.71 20.11 -71.08
CA HIS A 247 21.37 20.72 -71.09
C HIS A 247 20.25 19.70 -70.89
N ASN A 248 20.34 18.52 -71.49
CA ASN A 248 19.40 17.42 -71.21
C ASN A 248 19.48 17.01 -69.74
N ASN A 249 20.68 16.97 -69.15
CA ASN A 249 20.83 16.74 -67.71
C ASN A 249 20.16 17.83 -66.87
N GLY A 250 20.24 19.11 -67.26
CA GLY A 250 19.62 20.22 -66.52
C GLY A 250 18.09 20.19 -66.52
N GLU A 251 17.47 19.96 -67.68
CA GLU A 251 16.01 19.79 -67.77
C GLU A 251 15.56 18.51 -67.04
N GLN A 252 16.30 17.42 -67.21
CA GLN A 252 16.01 16.15 -66.55
C GLN A 252 16.09 16.30 -65.02
N ILE A 253 17.11 16.97 -64.48
CA ILE A 253 17.24 17.26 -63.05
C ILE A 253 16.06 18.10 -62.55
N ALA A 254 15.63 19.12 -63.30
CA ALA A 254 14.48 19.95 -62.92
C ALA A 254 13.16 19.15 -62.92
N ARG A 255 12.96 18.27 -63.91
CA ARG A 255 11.81 17.34 -63.96
C ARG A 255 11.85 16.34 -62.80
N GLU A 256 13.00 15.73 -62.52
CA GLU A 256 13.17 14.80 -61.40
C GLU A 256 12.88 15.49 -60.06
N ASN A 257 13.27 16.76 -59.89
CA ASN A 257 12.95 17.54 -58.69
C ASN A 257 11.44 17.82 -58.57
N LEU A 258 10.78 18.20 -59.67
CA LEU A 258 9.33 18.38 -59.71
C LEU A 258 8.59 17.07 -59.38
N GLU A 259 9.02 15.94 -59.93
CA GLU A 259 8.45 14.63 -59.64
C GLU A 259 8.63 14.23 -58.16
N ARG A 260 9.80 14.48 -57.58
CA ARG A 260 10.05 14.27 -56.13
C ARG A 260 9.15 15.16 -55.27
N LEU A 261 8.96 16.42 -55.65
CA LEU A 261 8.05 17.36 -54.97
C LEU A 261 6.59 16.86 -55.03
N LEU A 262 6.12 16.47 -56.22
CA LEU A 262 4.76 15.95 -56.42
C LEU A 262 4.53 14.62 -55.70
N LYS A 263 5.56 13.77 -55.61
CA LYS A 263 5.51 12.53 -54.82
C LYS A 263 5.40 12.84 -53.34
N ARG A 264 6.24 13.74 -52.81
CA ARG A 264 6.20 14.16 -51.39
C ARG A 264 4.86 14.78 -51.01
N ILE A 265 4.27 15.61 -51.88
CA ILE A 265 2.93 16.16 -51.67
C ILE A 265 1.89 15.03 -51.58
N ARG A 266 1.92 14.05 -52.48
CA ARG A 266 1.00 12.89 -52.46
C ARG A 266 1.15 12.07 -51.19
N ASP A 267 2.37 11.79 -50.77
CA ASP A 267 2.66 11.02 -49.57
C ASP A 267 2.13 11.75 -48.31
N LEU A 268 2.32 13.07 -48.22
CA LEU A 268 1.81 13.89 -47.11
C LEU A 268 0.27 14.03 -47.14
N ASP A 269 -0.34 14.25 -48.31
CA ASP A 269 -1.81 14.31 -48.46
C ASP A 269 -2.45 12.96 -48.03
N ALA A 270 -1.83 11.83 -48.37
CA ALA A 270 -2.28 10.50 -47.95
C ALA A 270 -2.13 10.29 -46.42
N LEU A 271 -1.07 10.81 -45.81
CA LEU A 271 -0.85 10.76 -44.36
C LEU A 271 -1.90 11.60 -43.62
N ILE A 272 -2.20 12.81 -44.10
CA ILE A 272 -3.25 13.69 -43.57
C ILE A 272 -4.64 13.07 -43.68
N ALA A 273 -4.94 12.42 -44.81
CA ALA A 273 -6.22 11.75 -45.04
C ALA A 273 -6.45 10.57 -44.07
N ASN A 274 -5.38 9.86 -43.70
CA ASN A 274 -5.43 8.66 -42.85
C ASN A 274 -4.88 8.92 -41.42
N TRP A 275 -4.97 10.15 -40.92
CA TRP A 275 -4.32 10.55 -39.66
C TRP A 275 -4.81 9.72 -38.45
N PRO A 276 -3.94 8.99 -37.74
CA PRO A 276 -4.34 8.00 -36.74
C PRO A 276 -4.55 8.65 -35.36
N ASN A 277 -5.70 9.30 -35.14
CA ASN A 277 -6.08 9.77 -33.80
C ASN A 277 -7.28 9.02 -33.20
N MET A 278 -7.85 8.06 -33.93
CA MET A 278 -9.08 7.36 -33.50
C MET A 278 -8.93 6.60 -32.18
N ASP A 279 -7.75 6.02 -31.91
CA ASP A 279 -7.53 5.24 -30.68
C ASP A 279 -7.45 6.11 -29.42
N ALA A 280 -6.78 7.26 -29.48
CA ALA A 280 -6.69 8.19 -28.35
C ALA A 280 -8.06 8.82 -28.04
N VAL A 281 -8.80 9.22 -29.07
CA VAL A 281 -10.16 9.76 -28.94
C VAL A 281 -11.13 8.72 -28.37
N LYS A 282 -11.05 7.47 -28.84
CA LYS A 282 -11.88 6.38 -28.30
C LYS A 282 -11.57 6.12 -26.83
N ARG A 283 -10.29 5.98 -26.47
CA ARG A 283 -9.87 5.79 -25.07
C ARG A 283 -10.29 6.95 -24.18
N MET A 284 -10.17 8.19 -24.65
CA MET A 284 -10.65 9.36 -23.92
C MET A 284 -12.16 9.30 -23.67
N THR A 285 -12.94 8.89 -24.68
CA THR A 285 -14.40 8.77 -24.58
C THR A 285 -14.79 7.72 -23.54
N ASP A 286 -14.12 6.56 -23.56
CA ASP A 286 -14.31 5.49 -22.58
C ASP A 286 -13.94 5.97 -21.16
N THR A 287 -12.79 6.63 -21.00
CA THR A 287 -12.35 7.25 -19.72
C THR A 287 -13.37 8.25 -19.19
N VAL A 288 -13.93 9.12 -20.03
CA VAL A 288 -14.95 10.11 -19.62
C VAL A 288 -16.25 9.42 -19.17
N LYS A 289 -16.66 8.36 -19.86
CA LYS A 289 -17.86 7.59 -19.50
C LYS A 289 -17.69 6.89 -18.14
N GLU A 290 -16.53 6.28 -17.91
CA GLU A 290 -16.18 5.68 -16.62
C GLU A 290 -16.14 6.74 -15.53
N LEU A 291 -15.50 7.89 -15.79
CA LEU A 291 -15.42 9.00 -14.84
C LEU A 291 -16.81 9.48 -14.42
N GLY A 292 -17.75 9.60 -15.37
CA GLY A 292 -19.15 9.95 -15.08
C GLY A 292 -19.83 8.94 -14.16
N THR A 293 -19.53 7.64 -14.32
CA THR A 293 -20.08 6.57 -13.48
C THR A 293 -19.58 6.66 -12.03
N TYR A 294 -18.26 6.83 -11.82
CA TYR A 294 -17.69 6.95 -10.48
C TYR A 294 -18.04 8.28 -9.80
N THR A 295 -18.11 9.37 -10.56
CA THR A 295 -18.57 10.68 -10.06
C THR A 295 -20.03 10.62 -9.61
N GLY A 296 -20.89 9.92 -10.35
CA GLY A 296 -22.28 9.69 -9.97
C GLY A 296 -22.45 8.92 -8.66
N LYS A 297 -21.51 8.03 -8.32
CA LYS A 297 -21.52 7.24 -7.07
C LYS A 297 -21.05 8.03 -5.83
N LYS A 298 -20.32 9.13 -6.03
CA LYS A 298 -19.73 9.93 -4.94
C LYS A 298 -20.79 10.43 -3.95
N ARG A 299 -21.83 11.11 -4.46
CA ARG A 299 -22.88 11.70 -3.61
C ARG A 299 -23.70 10.64 -2.83
N PRO A 300 -24.15 9.53 -3.44
CA PRO A 300 -24.79 8.44 -2.70
C PRO A 300 -23.91 7.87 -1.57
N LEU A 301 -22.61 7.65 -1.83
CA LEU A 301 -21.68 7.12 -0.83
C LEU A 301 -21.44 8.11 0.32
N ASP A 302 -21.29 9.41 0.01
CA ASP A 302 -21.15 10.45 1.03
C ASP A 302 -22.40 10.54 1.93
N LEU A 303 -23.60 10.45 1.35
CA LEU A 303 -24.85 10.43 2.11
C LEU A 303 -24.97 9.17 2.98
N LYS A 304 -24.59 8.00 2.44
CA LYS A 304 -24.59 6.74 3.19
C LYS A 304 -23.64 6.81 4.39
N TYR A 305 -22.44 7.35 4.18
CA TYR A 305 -21.45 7.55 5.25
C TYR A 305 -21.99 8.46 6.35
N LYS A 306 -22.50 9.65 6.00
CA LYS A 306 -23.03 10.61 6.99
C LYS A 306 -24.15 10.01 7.84
N ARG A 307 -25.06 9.24 7.24
CA ARG A 307 -26.14 8.56 7.98
C ARG A 307 -25.58 7.51 8.95
N SER A 308 -24.61 6.72 8.51
CA SER A 308 -23.96 5.72 9.35
C SER A 308 -23.17 6.36 10.50
N GLU A 309 -22.50 7.48 10.24
CA GLU A 309 -21.74 8.24 11.22
C GLU A 309 -22.65 8.87 12.28
N GLN A 310 -23.77 9.45 11.86
CA GLN A 310 -24.76 9.97 12.79
C GLN A 310 -25.31 8.86 13.70
N SER A 311 -25.70 7.71 13.14
CA SER A 311 -26.21 6.58 13.93
C SER A 311 -25.18 6.02 14.91
N TYR A 312 -23.90 5.99 14.52
CA TYR A 312 -22.79 5.61 15.40
C TYR A 312 -22.61 6.59 16.56
N ASN A 313 -22.64 7.90 16.27
CA ASN A 313 -22.51 8.94 17.29
C ASN A 313 -23.67 8.89 18.30
N GLU A 314 -24.92 8.75 17.83
CA GLU A 314 -26.10 8.60 18.70
C GLU A 314 -25.97 7.37 19.63
N THR A 315 -25.45 6.26 19.11
CA THR A 315 -25.22 5.04 19.89
C THR A 315 -24.06 5.20 20.88
N THR A 316 -23.05 6.00 20.54
CA THR A 316 -21.94 6.34 21.44
C THR A 316 -22.43 7.20 22.60
N GLU A 317 -23.30 8.17 22.36
CA GLU A 317 -23.93 8.98 23.42
C GLU A 317 -24.84 8.13 24.33
N GLU A 318 -25.50 7.11 23.79
CA GLU A 318 -26.25 6.12 24.56
C GLU A 318 -25.31 5.29 25.46
N PHE A 319 -24.21 4.78 24.91
CA PHE A 319 -23.19 4.06 25.66
C PHE A 319 -22.62 4.89 26.82
N ASP A 320 -22.23 6.14 26.57
CA ASP A 320 -21.67 7.04 27.59
C ASP A 320 -22.67 7.34 28.72
N ARG A 321 -23.97 7.43 28.40
CA ARG A 321 -25.02 7.59 29.41
C ARG A 321 -25.11 6.37 30.31
N VAL A 322 -25.11 5.16 29.75
CA VAL A 322 -25.16 3.92 30.52
C VAL A 322 -23.93 3.77 31.41
N ILE A 323 -22.73 4.07 30.89
CA ILE A 323 -21.49 4.06 31.69
C ILE A 323 -21.59 5.03 32.88
N LYS A 324 -22.05 6.27 32.67
CA LYS A 324 -22.25 7.24 33.76
C LYS A 324 -23.25 6.77 34.81
N GLU A 325 -24.30 6.05 34.42
CA GLU A 325 -25.24 5.48 35.38
C GLU A 325 -24.62 4.35 36.19
N ILE A 326 -23.85 3.46 35.55
CA ILE A 326 -23.09 2.41 36.22
C ILE A 326 -22.11 3.05 37.23
N GLU A 327 -21.35 4.08 36.82
CA GLU A 327 -20.44 4.84 37.68
C GLU A 327 -21.12 5.48 38.89
N LYS A 328 -22.31 6.08 38.70
CA LYS A 328 -23.11 6.62 39.81
C LYS A 328 -23.50 5.55 40.81
N ILE A 329 -23.93 4.37 40.34
CA ILE A 329 -24.28 3.26 41.24
C ILE A 329 -23.04 2.79 42.00
N TYR A 330 -21.88 2.68 41.35
CA TYR A 330 -20.61 2.36 42.00
C TYR A 330 -20.25 3.33 43.12
N GLN A 331 -20.39 4.64 42.88
CA GLN A 331 -20.10 5.69 43.87
C GLN A 331 -21.05 5.62 45.08
N LEU A 332 -22.29 5.19 44.88
CA LEU A 332 -23.32 5.15 45.93
C LEU A 332 -23.21 3.93 46.85
N VAL A 333 -22.84 2.76 46.33
CA VAL A 333 -22.91 1.50 47.09
C VAL A 333 -21.61 1.16 47.81
N GLY A 334 -20.47 1.70 47.34
CA GLY A 334 -19.15 1.29 47.82
C GLY A 334 -18.80 -0.12 47.32
N THR A 335 -17.65 -0.27 46.67
CA THR A 335 -17.25 -1.55 46.07
C THR A 335 -16.80 -2.54 47.15
N ALA A 336 -17.70 -3.42 47.59
CA ALA A 336 -17.40 -4.46 48.59
C ALA A 336 -16.31 -5.46 48.15
N GLN A 337 -15.84 -5.42 46.90
CA GLN A 337 -14.81 -6.30 46.35
C GLN A 337 -13.76 -5.59 45.46
N ILE A 338 -13.20 -4.46 45.93
CA ILE A 338 -12.13 -3.74 45.19
C ILE A 338 -11.00 -4.67 44.73
N LYS A 339 -10.52 -5.57 45.60
CA LYS A 339 -9.44 -6.51 45.26
C LYS A 339 -9.78 -7.46 44.10
N SER A 340 -11.04 -7.90 44.01
CA SER A 340 -11.52 -8.76 42.93
C SER A 340 -11.57 -8.00 41.61
N LEU A 341 -12.08 -6.75 41.63
CA LEU A 341 -12.15 -5.90 40.44
C LEU A 341 -10.75 -5.50 39.94
N THR A 342 -9.82 -5.18 40.85
CA THR A 342 -8.42 -4.90 40.50
C THR A 342 -7.76 -6.10 39.82
N LEU A 343 -8.02 -7.33 40.29
CA LEU A 343 -7.46 -8.54 39.70
C LEU A 343 -7.99 -8.80 38.28
N ILE A 344 -9.25 -8.46 38.00
CA ILE A 344 -9.84 -8.55 36.64
C ILE A 344 -9.29 -7.47 35.71
N ASP A 345 -9.05 -6.26 36.22
CA ASP A 345 -8.38 -5.20 35.46
C ASP A 345 -6.92 -5.58 35.14
N GLU A 346 -6.19 -6.17 36.08
CA GLU A 346 -4.85 -6.73 35.84
C GLU A 346 -4.85 -7.80 34.74
N LEU A 347 -5.82 -8.71 34.74
CA LEU A 347 -6.00 -9.72 33.69
C LEU A 347 -6.30 -9.08 32.32
N SER A 348 -7.18 -8.07 32.30
CA SER A 348 -7.56 -7.35 31.07
C SER A 348 -6.36 -6.62 30.47
N ARG A 349 -5.58 -5.92 31.31
CA ARG A 349 -4.35 -5.24 30.89
C ARG A 349 -3.29 -6.22 30.39
N ALA A 350 -3.17 -7.40 31.01
CA ALA A 350 -2.23 -8.43 30.57
C ALA A 350 -2.58 -8.95 29.16
N VAL A 351 -3.86 -9.19 28.88
CA VAL A 351 -4.36 -9.60 27.56
C VAL A 351 -4.05 -8.51 26.51
N LEU A 352 -4.44 -7.26 26.78
CA LEU A 352 -4.26 -6.14 25.86
C LEU A 352 -2.78 -5.84 25.61
N SER A 353 -1.98 -5.76 26.67
CA SER A 353 -0.54 -5.50 26.56
C SER A 353 0.18 -6.58 25.76
N GLY A 354 -0.19 -7.86 25.93
CA GLY A 354 0.37 -8.96 25.17
C GLY A 354 0.00 -8.88 23.70
N HIS A 355 -1.28 -8.66 23.41
CA HIS A 355 -1.79 -8.48 22.05
C HIS A 355 -1.09 -7.31 21.33
N ASP A 356 -1.11 -6.12 21.92
CA ASP A 356 -0.59 -4.91 21.29
C ASP A 356 0.91 -5.00 21.03
N SER A 357 1.66 -5.57 21.97
CA SER A 357 3.11 -5.78 21.81
C SER A 357 3.42 -6.71 20.63
N ILE A 358 2.69 -7.81 20.49
CA ILE A 358 2.90 -8.78 19.41
C ILE A 358 2.43 -8.19 18.07
N VAL A 359 1.19 -7.69 18.01
CA VAL A 359 0.58 -7.20 16.77
C VAL A 359 1.30 -5.98 16.23
N SER A 360 1.64 -5.01 17.08
CA SER A 360 2.35 -3.79 16.67
C SER A 360 3.73 -4.12 16.10
N THR A 361 4.51 -4.93 16.81
CA THR A 361 5.86 -5.31 16.37
C THR A 361 5.81 -6.14 15.08
N TYR A 362 4.86 -7.06 14.98
CA TYR A 362 4.65 -7.86 13.79
C TYR A 362 4.25 -7.02 12.56
N ALA A 363 3.31 -6.09 12.75
CA ALA A 363 2.86 -5.16 11.70
C ALA A 363 3.98 -4.23 11.24
N LYS A 364 4.80 -3.73 12.17
CA LYS A 364 5.96 -2.89 11.88
C LYS A 364 6.97 -3.61 10.98
N ILE A 365 7.37 -4.83 11.33
CA ILE A 365 8.30 -5.64 10.53
C ILE A 365 7.73 -5.87 9.13
N ARG A 366 6.47 -6.30 9.03
CA ARG A 366 5.83 -6.58 7.74
C ARG A 366 5.74 -5.34 6.86
N THR A 367 5.46 -4.19 7.44
CA THR A 367 5.37 -2.92 6.71
C THR A 367 6.73 -2.49 6.17
N ASN A 368 7.76 -2.53 7.01
CA ASN A 368 9.13 -2.16 6.61
C ASN A 368 9.68 -3.10 5.53
N LEU A 369 9.44 -4.41 5.65
CA LEU A 369 9.84 -5.40 4.62
C LEU A 369 9.14 -5.18 3.27
N LYS A 370 7.88 -4.76 3.27
CA LYS A 370 7.13 -4.50 2.02
C LYS A 370 7.58 -3.23 1.30
N ALA A 371 8.11 -2.27 2.04
CA ALA A 371 8.53 -0.96 1.54
C ALA A 371 10.01 -0.89 1.10
N LEU A 372 10.74 -2.02 1.14
CA LEU A 372 12.16 -2.09 0.75
C LEU A 372 12.43 -1.71 -0.71
N ASP A 373 11.42 -1.76 -1.59
CA ASP A 373 11.51 -1.34 -2.99
C ASP A 373 11.34 0.17 -3.18
N ALA A 374 10.62 0.83 -2.27
CA ALA A 374 10.45 2.27 -2.24
C ALA A 374 11.63 2.97 -1.53
N ASP A 375 12.19 2.34 -0.49
CA ASP A 375 13.30 2.88 0.30
C ASP A 375 14.21 1.75 0.81
N GLY A 376 15.43 1.69 0.27
CA GLY A 376 16.44 0.70 0.64
C GLY A 376 17.03 0.90 2.02
N ASP A 377 16.96 2.11 2.58
CA ASP A 377 17.48 2.44 3.92
C ASP A 377 16.62 1.79 5.02
N LEU A 378 15.38 1.41 4.69
CA LEU A 378 14.50 0.64 5.56
C LEU A 378 15.05 -0.75 5.89
N LEU A 379 16.07 -1.25 5.19
CA LEU A 379 16.71 -2.53 5.51
C LEU A 379 17.33 -2.52 6.91
N VAL A 380 17.96 -1.41 7.31
CA VAL A 380 18.57 -1.26 8.65
C VAL A 380 17.49 -1.34 9.72
N SER A 381 16.45 -0.53 9.57
CA SER A 381 15.29 -0.50 10.47
C SER A 381 14.57 -1.85 10.55
N SER A 382 14.40 -2.53 9.41
CA SER A 382 13.78 -3.85 9.34
C SER A 382 14.59 -4.90 10.11
N ILE A 383 15.92 -4.89 9.99
CA ILE A 383 16.79 -5.81 10.73
C ILE A 383 16.74 -5.52 12.23
N VAL A 384 16.76 -4.25 12.62
CA VAL A 384 16.65 -3.84 14.03
C VAL A 384 15.30 -4.28 14.62
N ASP A 385 14.20 -4.05 13.91
CA ASP A 385 12.87 -4.46 14.35
C ASP A 385 12.76 -5.98 14.45
N ALA A 386 13.31 -6.72 13.48
CA ALA A 386 13.36 -8.18 13.52
C ALA A 386 14.14 -8.69 14.74
N LEU A 387 15.28 -8.08 15.05
CA LEU A 387 16.07 -8.42 16.23
C LEU A 387 15.35 -8.11 17.55
N GLN A 388 14.64 -6.98 17.63
CA GLN A 388 13.83 -6.64 18.79
C GLN A 388 12.68 -7.64 18.99
N PHE A 389 11.99 -8.01 17.91
CA PHE A 389 10.91 -8.97 17.98
C PHE A 389 11.41 -10.37 18.35
N MET A 390 12.53 -10.80 17.77
CA MET A 390 13.21 -12.02 18.17
C MET A 390 13.58 -12.00 19.65
N ASN A 391 14.07 -10.89 20.19
CA ASN A 391 14.40 -10.75 21.61
C ASN A 391 13.18 -10.84 22.54
N MET A 392 12.04 -10.28 22.12
CA MET A 392 10.76 -10.44 22.80
C MET A 392 10.29 -11.89 22.81
N MET A 393 10.37 -12.58 21.67
CA MET A 393 10.04 -14.00 21.56
C MET A 393 11.00 -14.88 22.39
N ASP A 394 12.30 -14.59 22.36
CA ASP A 394 13.34 -15.32 23.10
C ASP A 394 13.10 -15.25 24.62
N THR A 395 12.79 -14.04 25.11
CA THR A 395 12.49 -13.80 26.53
C THR A 395 11.21 -14.51 26.96
N TYR A 396 10.17 -14.48 26.12
CA TYR A 396 8.89 -15.15 26.41
C TYR A 396 8.99 -16.68 26.36
N MET A 397 9.73 -17.23 25.39
CA MET A 397 9.91 -18.68 25.23
C MET A 397 10.97 -19.26 26.16
N GLY A 398 11.81 -18.42 26.77
CA GLY A 398 12.96 -18.86 27.56
C GLY A 398 14.06 -19.49 26.70
N THR A 399 14.21 -19.05 25.45
CA THR A 399 15.22 -19.55 24.52
C THR A 399 16.46 -18.63 24.50
N THR A 400 17.49 -19.00 23.73
CA THR A 400 18.75 -18.22 23.61
C THR A 400 19.08 -17.86 22.16
N LYS A 401 18.08 -17.74 21.29
CA LYS A 401 18.25 -17.50 19.85
C LYS A 401 18.89 -16.14 19.54
N ILE A 402 18.65 -15.12 20.36
CA ILE A 402 19.36 -13.84 20.20
C ILE A 402 20.84 -13.98 20.53
N ASN A 403 21.20 -14.84 21.49
CA ASN A 403 22.61 -15.11 21.79
C ASN A 403 23.28 -15.90 20.66
N ASP A 404 22.58 -16.85 20.03
CA ASP A 404 23.07 -17.53 18.83
C ASP A 404 23.34 -16.52 17.70
N MET A 405 22.41 -15.57 17.48
CA MET A 405 22.56 -14.50 16.49
C MET A 405 23.71 -13.52 16.80
N LYS A 406 23.90 -13.18 18.08
CA LYS A 406 25.05 -12.38 18.55
C LYS A 406 26.37 -13.04 18.15
N GLN A 407 26.48 -14.35 18.28
CA GLN A 407 27.68 -15.10 17.89
C GLN A 407 27.83 -15.16 16.37
N MET A 408 26.76 -15.52 15.63
CA MET A 408 26.79 -15.66 14.18
C MET A 408 27.14 -14.37 13.42
N LEU A 409 26.71 -13.21 13.92
CA LEU A 409 26.99 -11.92 13.29
C LEU A 409 28.30 -11.29 13.78
N ALA A 410 28.90 -11.81 14.85
CA ALA A 410 30.22 -11.38 15.34
C ALA A 410 31.38 -12.06 14.61
N THR A 411 31.16 -13.24 14.00
CA THR A 411 32.14 -13.90 13.15
C THR A 411 32.28 -13.13 11.82
N LYS A 412 33.49 -12.61 11.57
CA LYS A 412 33.82 -11.65 10.51
C LYS A 412 33.47 -12.13 9.10
#